data_AF-A0A961MQ12-F1
#
_entry.id   AF-A0A961MQ12-F1
#
_cell.length_a   1.000
_cell.length_b   1.000
_cell.length_c   1.000
_cell.angle_alpha   90.00
_cell.angle_beta   90.00
_cell.angle_gamma   90.00
#
_symmetry.space_group_name_H-M   'P 1'
#
loop_
_entity.id
_entity.type
_entity.pdbx_description
1 polymer ?
#
loop_
_entity_poly.entity_id
_entity_poly.type
_entity_poly.pdbx_seq_one_letter_code
_entity_poly.pdbx_strand_id
1 'polypeptide(L)'
;RIVLTASGGPFRDWDLAEMARATPAQARAHPNWDMGERISIDSATMFNKALEVIEAHVLFGVPSASIEVLVHPQSIIHSMVG
;
A
#
# COMPACT_ATOMS: atom_id res chain seq x y z
N ARG A 1 -11.20 7.39 14.19
CA ARG A 1 -9.98 6.66 13.75
C ARG A 1 -10.24 6.08 12.37
N ILE A 2 -9.28 6.17 11.46
CA ILE A 2 -9.35 5.57 10.12
C ILE A 2 -8.31 4.46 10.05
N VAL A 3 -8.68 3.29 9.52
CA VAL A 3 -7.76 2.20 9.21
C VAL A 3 -7.69 2.03 7.69
N LEU A 4 -6.56 2.39 7.10
CA LEU A 4 -6.26 2.21 5.69
C LEU A 4 -5.59 0.85 5.50
N THR A 5 -6.28 -0.09 4.83
CA THR A 5 -5.74 -1.42 4.59
C THR A 5 -4.83 -1.44 3.36
N ALA A 6 -3.68 -2.09 3.45
CA ALA A 6 -2.71 -2.26 2.36
C ALA A 6 -2.60 -3.74 1.95
N SER A 7 -2.43 -4.05 0.67
CA SER A 7 -2.12 -5.43 0.22
C SER A 7 -0.72 -5.89 0.68
N GLY A 8 0.19 -4.93 0.89
CA GLY A 8 1.62 -5.12 1.11
C GLY A 8 2.44 -5.19 -0.18
N GLY A 9 1.79 -5.21 -1.35
CA GLY A 9 2.46 -5.29 -2.65
C GLY A 9 3.19 -6.63 -2.90
N PRO A 10 3.85 -6.77 -4.07
CA PRO A 10 4.59 -7.97 -4.45
C PRO A 10 5.80 -8.30 -3.57
N PHE A 11 6.37 -7.30 -2.86
CA PHE A 11 7.57 -7.48 -2.05
C PHE A 11 7.27 -7.70 -0.56
N ARG A 12 6.00 -7.86 -0.17
CA ARG A 12 5.58 -8.01 1.22
C ARG A 12 6.41 -9.06 2.00
N ASP A 13 6.67 -10.19 1.33
CA ASP A 13 7.32 -11.35 1.94
C ASP A 13 8.80 -11.48 1.53
N TRP A 14 9.36 -10.48 0.84
CA TRP A 14 10.78 -10.45 0.44
C TRP A 14 11.66 -9.94 1.56
N ASP A 15 12.90 -10.41 1.62
CA ASP A 15 13.91 -9.81 2.46
C ASP A 15 14.54 -8.54 1.81
N LEU A 16 15.31 -7.79 2.60
CA LEU A 16 15.94 -6.56 2.11
C LEU A 16 16.97 -6.80 1.00
N ALA A 17 17.64 -7.95 0.97
CA ALA A 17 18.64 -8.27 -0.04
C ALA A 17 17.98 -8.63 -1.38
N GLU A 18 16.83 -9.28 -1.35
CA GLU A 18 15.95 -9.53 -2.50
C GLU A 18 15.39 -8.21 -3.03
N MET A 19 14.85 -7.35 -2.15
CA MET A 19 14.33 -6.03 -2.53
C MET A 19 15.39 -5.15 -3.21
N ALA A 20 16.64 -5.19 -2.73
CA ALA A 20 17.73 -4.41 -3.32
C ALA A 20 18.07 -4.80 -4.78
N ARG A 21 17.64 -5.98 -5.23
CA ARG A 21 17.84 -6.49 -6.60
C ARG A 21 16.56 -6.51 -7.42
N ALA A 22 15.47 -5.96 -6.89
CA ALA A 22 14.17 -5.95 -7.54
C ALA A 22 14.20 -5.24 -8.90
N THR A 23 13.47 -5.80 -9.86
CA THR A 23 13.28 -5.22 -11.19
C THR A 23 11.89 -4.58 -11.32
N PRO A 24 11.70 -3.63 -12.27
CA PRO A 24 10.38 -3.08 -12.55
C PRO A 24 9.35 -4.13 -12.97
N ALA A 25 9.78 -5.23 -13.60
CA ALA A 25 8.89 -6.34 -13.96
C ALA A 25 8.34 -7.05 -12.72
N GLN A 26 9.19 -7.30 -11.72
CA GLN A 26 8.77 -7.91 -10.45
C GLN A 26 7.90 -6.96 -9.62
N ALA A 27 8.24 -5.67 -9.59
CA ALA A 27 7.45 -4.66 -8.89
C ALA A 27 6.04 -4.46 -9.50
N ARG A 28 5.85 -4.72 -10.80
CA ARG A 28 4.52 -4.67 -11.43
C ARG A 28 3.65 -5.89 -11.21
N ALA A 29 4.19 -7.01 -10.73
CA ALA A 29 3.48 -8.27 -10.57
C ALA A 29 2.62 -8.28 -9.29
N HIS A 30 1.63 -7.39 -9.20
CA HIS A 30 0.82 -7.21 -8.00
C HIS A 30 -0.07 -8.44 -7.71
N PRO A 31 -0.15 -8.92 -6.45
CA PRO A 31 -0.79 -10.20 -6.13
C PRO A 31 -2.33 -10.22 -6.31
N ASN A 32 -2.99 -9.06 -6.23
CA ASN A 32 -4.45 -8.99 -6.18
C ASN A 32 -5.10 -8.17 -7.31
N TRP A 33 -4.34 -7.34 -8.01
CA TRP A 33 -4.90 -6.28 -8.86
C TRP A 33 -4.11 -6.18 -10.16
N ASP A 34 -4.81 -5.97 -11.27
CA ASP A 34 -4.22 -5.57 -12.55
C ASP A 34 -4.37 -4.05 -12.70
N MET A 35 -3.25 -3.33 -12.73
CA MET A 35 -3.22 -1.86 -12.61
C MET A 35 -2.12 -1.25 -13.48
N GLY A 36 -2.21 0.06 -13.72
CA GLY A 36 -1.19 0.82 -14.44
C GLY A 36 0.19 0.76 -13.77
N GLU A 37 1.24 0.91 -14.57
CA GLU A 37 2.63 0.74 -14.12
C GLU A 37 2.99 1.57 -12.88
N ARG A 38 2.68 2.87 -12.90
CA ARG A 38 3.05 3.77 -11.79
C ARG A 38 2.47 3.31 -10.44
N ILE A 39 1.17 3.05 -10.37
CA ILE A 39 0.52 2.63 -9.12
C ILE A 39 0.98 1.25 -8.68
N SER A 40 1.29 0.35 -9.62
CA SER A 40 1.85 -0.96 -9.29
C SER A 40 3.23 -0.85 -8.63
N ILE A 41 4.12 0.01 -9.15
CA ILE A 41 5.42 0.30 -8.52
C ILE A 41 5.23 0.98 -7.16
N ASP A 42 4.32 1.94 -7.05
CA ASP A 42 4.02 2.62 -5.79
C ASP A 42 3.46 1.65 -4.74
N SER A 43 2.69 0.63 -5.15
CA SER A 43 2.22 -0.44 -4.27
C SER A 43 3.36 -1.34 -3.79
N ALA A 44 4.28 -1.72 -4.69
CA ALA A 44 5.45 -2.54 -4.37
C ALA A 44 6.40 -1.90 -3.35
N THR A 45 6.52 -0.57 -3.36
CA THR A 45 7.33 0.19 -2.40
C THR A 45 6.53 0.67 -1.17
N MET A 46 5.23 0.38 -1.11
CA MET A 46 4.26 0.98 -0.19
C MET A 46 4.14 2.52 -0.25
N PHE A 47 4.79 3.18 -1.21
CA PHE A 47 4.65 4.62 -1.41
C PHE A 47 3.20 5.02 -1.73
N ASN A 48 2.45 4.16 -2.43
CA ASN A 48 1.02 4.35 -2.65
C ASN A 48 0.27 4.57 -1.33
N LYS A 49 0.57 3.76 -0.31
CA LYS A 49 -0.10 3.86 0.98
C LYS A 49 0.30 5.12 1.75
N ALA A 50 1.53 5.60 1.58
CA ALA A 50 1.94 6.88 2.13
C ALA A 50 1.17 8.05 1.50
N LEU A 51 0.95 8.03 0.18
CA LEU A 51 0.11 9.01 -0.50
C LEU A 51 -1.34 8.96 -0.01
N GLU A 52 -1.90 7.76 0.15
CA GLU A 52 -3.27 7.57 0.66
C GLU A 52 -3.44 8.02 2.12
N VAL A 53 -2.39 7.99 2.96
CA VAL A 53 -2.42 8.60 4.31
C VAL A 53 -2.56 10.12 4.21
N ILE A 54 -1.79 10.76 3.32
CA ILE A 54 -1.89 12.21 3.07
C ILE A 54 -3.28 12.54 2.50
N GLU A 55 -3.75 11.75 1.55
CA GLU A 55 -5.08 11.88 0.97
C GLU A 55 -6.17 11.79 2.05
N ALA A 56 -6.15 10.76 2.89
CA ALA A 56 -7.14 10.61 3.96
C ALA A 56 -7.10 11.76 4.99
N HIS A 57 -5.89 12.26 5.31
CA HIS A 57 -5.75 13.45 6.16
C HIS A 57 -6.44 14.68 5.55
N VAL A 58 -6.19 14.94 4.26
CA VAL A 58 -6.73 16.10 3.55
C VAL A 58 -8.23 15.96 3.28
N LEU A 59 -8.68 14.80 2.79
CA LEU A 59 -10.07 14.55 2.41
C LEU A 59 -11.01 14.53 3.61
N PHE A 60 -10.59 13.95 4.73
CA PHE A 60 -11.46 13.74 5.89
C PHE A 60 -11.16 14.69 7.06
N GLY A 61 -10.14 15.54 6.95
CA GLY A 61 -9.80 16.54 7.98
C GLY A 61 -9.39 15.92 9.32
N VAL A 62 -8.94 14.66 9.34
CA VAL A 62 -8.52 13.96 10.56
C VAL A 62 -7.01 14.11 10.76
N PRO A 63 -6.50 14.22 12.00
CA PRO A 63 -5.05 14.20 12.24
C PRO A 63 -4.42 12.92 11.68
N SER A 64 -3.20 13.01 11.13
CA SER A 64 -2.47 11.83 10.61
C SER A 64 -2.26 10.75 11.67
N ALA A 65 -2.09 11.15 12.94
CA ALA A 65 -2.00 10.24 14.09
C ALA A 65 -3.27 9.39 14.32
N SER A 66 -4.40 9.77 13.72
CA SER A 66 -5.67 9.03 13.77
C SER A 66 -5.85 8.08 12.59
N ILE A 67 -4.87 8.01 11.68
CA ILE A 67 -4.85 7.15 10.49
C ILE A 67 -3.86 6.02 10.73
N GLU A 68 -4.36 4.79 10.75
CA GLU A 68 -3.56 3.58 10.90
C GLU A 68 -3.44 2.87 9.56
N VAL A 69 -2.22 2.45 9.21
CA VAL A 69 -1.99 1.57 8.07
C VAL A 69 -1.92 0.13 8.57
N LEU A 70 -2.78 -0.74 8.03
CA LEU A 70 -2.82 -2.16 8.36
C LEU A 70 -2.60 -3.01 7.11
N VAL A 71 -1.64 -3.93 7.12
CA VAL A 71 -1.47 -4.87 6.00
C VAL A 71 -2.55 -5.96 6.07
N HIS A 72 -3.39 -6.01 5.04
CA HIS A 72 -4.43 -7.01 4.82
C HIS A 72 -4.23 -7.65 3.43
N PRO A 73 -3.43 -8.74 3.35
CA PRO A 73 -2.99 -9.37 2.11
C PRO A 73 -4.10 -9.71 1.12
N GLN A 74 -5.28 -10.11 1.62
CA GLN A 74 -6.39 -10.55 0.79
C GLN A 74 -7.10 -9.39 0.10
N SER A 75 -6.92 -8.15 0.59
CA SER A 75 -7.56 -6.95 0.05
C SER A 75 -9.10 -7.04 -0.06
N ILE A 76 -9.74 -7.78 0.85
CA ILE A 76 -11.20 -7.94 0.90
C ILE A 76 -11.84 -6.79 1.70
N ILE A 77 -11.28 -6.48 2.86
CA ILE A 77 -11.64 -5.28 3.60
C ILE A 77 -10.82 -4.11 3.05
N HIS A 78 -11.48 -3.14 2.40
CA HIS A 78 -10.82 -2.05 1.69
C HIS A 78 -10.38 -0.86 2.56
N SER A 79 -11.04 -0.65 3.71
CA SER A 79 -10.67 0.27 4.78
C SER A 79 -11.71 0.14 5.89
N MET A 80 -11.44 0.71 7.07
CA MET A 80 -12.38 0.73 8.19
C MET A 80 -12.40 2.11 8.86
N VAL A 81 -13.51 2.42 9.52
CA VAL A 81 -13.69 3.61 10.37
C VAL A 81 -14.17 3.15 11.74
N GLY A 82 -13.57 3.68 12.80
CA GLY A 82 -13.94 3.38 14.19
C GLY A 82 -13.47 4.43 15.18
#